data_AF-K2GBN6-F1
#
_entry.id   AF-K2GBN6-F1
#
_cell.length_a   1.000
_cell.length_b   1.000
_cell.length_c   1.000
_cell.angle_alpha   90.00
_cell.angle_beta   90.00
_cell.angle_gamma   90.00
#
_symmetry.space_group_name_H-M   'P 1'
#
loop_
_entity.id
_entity.type
_entity.pdbx_description
1 polymer ?
#
loop_
_entity_poly.entity_id
_entity_poly.type
_entity_poly.pdbx_seq_one_letter_code
_entity_poly.pdbx_strand_id
1 'polypeptide(L)'
;MSKDDQIKILEEEVMILKKKLNVCIKWMRREVEDQIHKIAKRKVSKLTEWIKEDFFQENQEQIISQRIQSYFWDILLLNAPSNTLEYLVHSEINYFNFQKNPSIDGFTVISSYHKILDEFIEHFITMDFRKFAIKKNCTILRVNDPLEKALHLVVNKRYILSLWRLFWLIREIKNDWKLNAYWEAFAQYLDKHVEIKDMLFSENFLTLFKELIDSEVFWAKRHAWKIGLEETRRTRWLMTWEFSDKNSLLYILLESQSVLY
;
A
#
# COMPACT_ATOMS: atom_id res chain seq x y z
N MET A 1 -47.29 -10.89 -15.80
CA MET A 1 -46.84 -10.28 -14.55
C MET A 1 -47.03 -8.78 -14.69
N SER A 2 -47.79 -8.15 -13.80
CA SER A 2 -48.00 -6.70 -13.88
C SER A 2 -46.69 -5.95 -13.59
N LYS A 3 -46.55 -4.72 -14.11
CA LYS A 3 -45.45 -3.83 -13.70
C LYS A 3 -45.45 -3.62 -12.19
N ASP A 4 -46.62 -3.57 -11.57
CA ASP A 4 -46.76 -3.40 -10.12
C ASP A 4 -46.26 -4.62 -9.34
N ASP A 5 -46.45 -5.83 -9.88
CA ASP A 5 -45.91 -7.06 -9.30
C ASP A 5 -44.38 -7.09 -9.39
N GLN A 6 -43.81 -6.61 -10.51
CA GLN A 6 -42.36 -6.50 -10.69
C GLN A 6 -41.73 -5.48 -9.73
N ILE A 7 -42.37 -4.31 -9.55
CA ILE A 7 -41.90 -3.28 -8.63
C ILE A 7 -41.88 -3.82 -7.19
N LYS A 8 -42.94 -4.51 -6.77
CA LYS A 8 -43.03 -5.06 -5.41
C LYS A 8 -41.97 -6.13 -5.13
N ILE A 9 -41.72 -7.02 -6.09
CA ILE A 9 -40.66 -8.04 -5.98
C ILE A 9 -39.28 -7.36 -5.84
N LEU A 10 -39.01 -6.34 -6.66
CA LEU A 10 -37.75 -5.60 -6.61
C LEU A 10 -37.56 -4.85 -5.29
N GLU A 11 -38.62 -4.25 -4.74
CA GLU A 11 -38.57 -3.58 -3.44
C GLU A 11 -38.25 -4.54 -2.29
N GLU A 12 -38.86 -5.73 -2.30
CA GLU A 12 -38.56 -6.80 -1.34
C GLU A 12 -37.11 -7.27 -1.47
N GLU A 13 -36.62 -7.47 -2.70
CA GLU A 13 -35.24 -7.86 -2.97
C GLU A 13 -34.24 -6.80 -2.49
N VAL A 14 -34.48 -5.53 -2.78
CA VAL A 14 -33.66 -4.40 -2.30
C VAL A 14 -33.63 -4.36 -0.77
N MET A 15 -34.75 -4.63 -0.10
CA MET A 15 -34.79 -4.67 1.37
C MET A 15 -33.95 -5.82 1.92
N ILE A 16 -34.03 -7.00 1.33
CA ILE A 16 -33.23 -8.17 1.72
C ILE A 16 -31.75 -7.89 1.51
N LEU A 17 -31.37 -7.32 0.36
CA LEU A 17 -29.99 -6.96 0.05
C LEU A 17 -29.43 -5.92 1.04
N LYS A 18 -30.21 -4.89 1.37
CA LYS A 18 -29.82 -3.89 2.40
C LYS A 18 -29.57 -4.54 3.76
N LYS A 19 -30.41 -5.49 4.17
CA LYS A 19 -30.22 -6.22 5.45
C LYS A 19 -28.94 -7.06 5.42
N LYS A 20 -28.71 -7.83 4.34
CA LYS A 20 -27.49 -8.63 4.17
C LYS A 20 -26.24 -7.76 4.17
N LEU A 21 -26.26 -6.65 3.42
CA LEU A 21 -25.16 -5.69 3.37
C LEU A 21 -24.83 -5.13 4.76
N ASN A 22 -25.85 -4.79 5.56
CA ASN A 22 -25.64 -4.26 6.92
C ASN A 22 -24.98 -5.30 7.84
N VAL A 23 -25.34 -6.59 7.72
CA VAL A 23 -24.67 -7.67 8.46
C VAL A 23 -23.20 -7.78 8.04
N CYS A 24 -22.92 -7.76 6.73
CA CYS A 24 -21.55 -7.82 6.21
C CYS A 24 -20.71 -6.63 6.70
N ILE A 25 -21.22 -5.40 6.63
CA ILE A 25 -20.52 -4.20 7.11
C ILE A 25 -20.17 -4.32 8.60
N LYS A 26 -21.12 -4.74 9.43
CA LYS A 26 -20.87 -4.93 10.87
C LYS A 26 -19.81 -5.99 11.14
N TRP A 27 -19.82 -7.08 10.36
CA TRP A 27 -18.83 -8.14 10.48
C TRP A 27 -17.43 -7.66 10.06
N MET A 28 -17.31 -6.99 8.91
CA MET A 28 -16.03 -6.47 8.41
C MET A 28 -15.42 -5.48 9.39
N ARG A 29 -16.23 -4.54 9.90
CA ARG A 29 -15.80 -3.56 10.89
C ARG A 29 -15.24 -4.21 12.15
N ARG A 30 -15.94 -5.21 12.68
CA ARG A 30 -15.51 -5.95 13.86
C ARG A 30 -14.19 -6.68 13.61
N GLU A 31 -14.06 -7.33 12.46
CA GLU A 31 -12.84 -8.06 12.10
C GLU A 31 -11.62 -7.12 12.03
N VAL A 32 -11.77 -5.95 11.40
CA VAL A 32 -10.71 -4.94 11.34
C VAL A 32 -10.38 -4.39 12.73
N GLU A 33 -11.38 -4.05 13.55
CA GLU A 33 -11.19 -3.59 14.94
C GLU A 33 -10.42 -4.63 15.77
N ASP A 34 -10.81 -5.91 15.69
CA ASP A 34 -10.17 -7.01 16.42
C ASP A 34 -8.70 -7.22 15.98
N GLN A 35 -8.41 -7.04 14.69
CA GLN A 35 -7.04 -7.11 14.18
C GLN A 35 -6.19 -5.93 14.67
N ILE A 36 -6.72 -4.70 14.59
CA ILE A 36 -6.04 -3.49 15.09
C ILE A 36 -5.73 -3.65 16.57
N HIS A 37 -6.69 -4.10 17.39
CA HIS A 37 -6.48 -4.35 18.82
C HIS A 37 -5.34 -5.34 19.07
N LYS A 38 -5.33 -6.48 18.37
CA LYS A 38 -4.27 -7.50 18.48
C LYS A 38 -2.90 -6.96 18.08
N ILE A 39 -2.82 -6.14 17.03
CA ILE A 39 -1.56 -5.51 16.59
C ILE A 39 -1.10 -4.47 17.61
N ALA A 40 -1.98 -3.57 18.02
CA ALA A 40 -1.68 -2.51 18.97
C ALA A 40 -1.18 -3.06 20.29
N LYS A 41 -1.87 -4.05 20.88
CA LYS A 41 -1.45 -4.70 22.12
C LYS A 41 -0.04 -5.30 22.04
N ARG A 42 0.29 -5.99 20.94
CA ARG A 42 1.63 -6.58 20.71
C ARG A 42 2.72 -5.54 20.53
N LYS A 43 2.37 -4.38 19.96
CA LYS A 43 3.32 -3.32 19.63
C LYS A 43 3.57 -2.39 20.82
N VAL A 44 2.50 -1.96 21.50
CA VAL A 44 2.54 -1.09 22.68
C VAL A 44 3.27 -1.74 23.84
N SER A 45 3.19 -3.07 23.99
CA SER A 45 3.94 -3.80 25.03
C SER A 45 5.46 -3.70 24.89
N LYS A 46 5.97 -3.20 23.76
CA LYS A 46 7.41 -2.99 23.50
C LYS A 46 7.84 -1.53 23.67
N LEU A 47 6.92 -0.63 24.02
CA LEU A 47 7.23 0.78 24.30
C LEU A 47 7.72 0.94 25.74
N THR A 48 8.40 2.06 26.01
CA THR A 48 8.78 2.46 27.37
C THR A 48 7.53 2.78 28.20
N GLU A 49 7.58 2.49 29.51
CA GLU A 49 6.38 2.50 30.37
C GLU A 49 5.65 3.85 30.36
N TRP A 50 6.37 4.98 30.44
CA TRP A 50 5.76 6.31 30.40
C TRP A 50 5.02 6.60 29.07
N ILE A 51 5.53 6.11 27.93
CA ILE A 51 4.88 6.28 26.62
C ILE A 51 3.64 5.38 26.52
N LYS A 52 3.73 4.20 27.13
CA LYS A 52 2.63 3.25 27.20
C LYS A 52 1.49 3.79 28.07
N GLU A 53 1.80 4.42 29.20
CA GLU A 53 0.83 5.13 30.03
C GLU A 53 0.16 6.26 29.24
N ASP A 54 0.94 7.14 28.59
CA ASP A 54 0.41 8.21 27.73
C ASP A 54 -0.50 7.66 26.62
N PHE A 55 -0.09 6.56 25.97
CA PHE A 55 -0.84 5.92 24.89
C PHE A 55 -2.23 5.47 25.35
N PHE A 56 -2.33 4.90 26.56
CA PHE A 56 -3.60 4.49 27.15
C PHE A 56 -4.42 5.67 27.65
N GLN A 57 -3.80 6.65 28.31
CA GLN A 57 -4.47 7.85 28.82
C GLN A 57 -5.11 8.66 27.69
N GLU A 58 -4.42 8.78 26.56
CA GLU A 58 -4.91 9.52 25.39
C GLU A 58 -5.82 8.69 24.47
N ASN A 59 -6.12 7.45 24.83
CA ASN A 59 -6.96 6.54 24.04
C ASN A 59 -6.49 6.36 22.58
N GLN A 60 -5.16 6.31 22.38
CA GLN A 60 -4.55 6.34 21.05
C GLN A 60 -4.92 5.13 20.19
N GLU A 61 -5.17 3.97 20.80
CA GLU A 61 -5.63 2.79 20.07
C GLU A 61 -6.95 3.05 19.33
N GLN A 62 -7.94 3.59 20.04
CA GLN A 62 -9.25 3.89 19.46
C GLN A 62 -9.13 4.98 18.38
N ILE A 63 -8.29 5.98 18.62
CA ILE A 63 -8.02 7.06 17.66
C ILE A 63 -7.40 6.50 16.38
N ILE A 64 -6.38 5.65 16.49
CA ILE A 64 -5.72 5.00 15.34
C ILE A 64 -6.72 4.13 14.59
N SER A 65 -7.50 3.31 15.31
CA SER A 65 -8.52 2.45 14.73
C SER A 65 -9.53 3.25 13.90
N GLN A 66 -10.11 4.29 14.50
CA GLN A 66 -11.11 5.15 13.84
C GLN A 66 -10.53 5.87 12.63
N ARG A 67 -9.30 6.39 12.71
CA ARG A 67 -8.65 7.06 11.56
C ARG A 67 -8.45 6.11 10.39
N ILE A 68 -7.88 4.93 10.64
CA ILE A 68 -7.61 3.93 9.61
C ILE A 68 -8.91 3.47 8.96
N GLN A 69 -9.92 3.10 9.76
CA GLN A 69 -11.20 2.60 9.25
C GLN A 69 -12.00 3.67 8.51
N SER A 70 -12.06 4.89 9.02
CA SER A 70 -12.81 5.97 8.36
C SER A 70 -12.18 6.37 7.03
N TYR A 71 -10.86 6.26 6.93
CA TYR A 71 -10.11 6.66 5.75
C TYR A 71 -10.12 5.58 4.66
N PHE A 72 -9.73 4.35 4.99
CA PHE A 72 -9.62 3.25 4.01
C PHE A 72 -10.91 2.45 3.84
N TRP A 73 -11.86 2.52 4.77
CA TRP A 73 -13.01 1.61 4.84
C TRP A 73 -12.59 0.16 5.06
N ASP A 74 -13.46 -0.63 5.67
CA ASP A 74 -13.11 -2.01 6.05
C ASP A 74 -12.84 -2.90 4.82
N ILE A 75 -13.52 -2.65 3.69
CA ILE A 75 -13.38 -3.44 2.47
C ILE A 75 -11.99 -3.32 1.83
N LEU A 76 -11.41 -2.12 1.77
CA LEU A 76 -10.07 -1.94 1.20
C LEU A 76 -9.02 -2.60 2.11
N LEU A 77 -9.20 -2.50 3.43
CA LEU A 77 -8.27 -3.09 4.40
C LEU A 77 -8.30 -4.63 4.35
N LEU A 78 -9.47 -5.24 4.14
CA LEU A 78 -9.60 -6.69 4.00
C LEU A 78 -9.02 -7.23 2.68
N ASN A 79 -9.02 -6.42 1.62
CA ASN A 79 -8.42 -6.76 0.32
C ASN A 79 -6.91 -6.44 0.24
N ALA A 80 -6.36 -5.78 1.26
CA ALA A 80 -4.95 -5.42 1.29
C ALA A 80 -4.03 -6.65 1.44
N PRO A 81 -2.76 -6.57 1.01
CA PRO A 81 -1.76 -7.59 1.34
C PRO A 81 -1.70 -7.85 2.86
N SER A 82 -1.46 -9.10 3.24
CA SER A 82 -1.76 -9.62 4.58
C SER A 82 -1.13 -8.85 5.75
N ASN A 83 0.03 -8.21 5.57
CA ASN A 83 0.66 -7.45 6.66
C ASN A 83 0.50 -5.93 6.51
N THR A 84 -0.28 -5.45 5.53
CA THR A 84 -0.52 -4.02 5.31
C THR A 84 -1.11 -3.36 6.54
N LEU A 85 -2.16 -3.95 7.13
CA LEU A 85 -2.79 -3.42 8.33
C LEU A 85 -1.82 -3.44 9.53
N GLU A 86 -1.01 -4.49 9.66
CA GLU A 86 0.01 -4.58 10.71
C GLU A 86 1.04 -3.45 10.58
N TYR A 87 1.61 -3.24 9.39
CA TYR A 87 2.57 -2.18 9.16
C TYR A 87 1.95 -0.78 9.29
N LEU A 88 0.69 -0.60 8.89
CA LEU A 88 -0.02 0.67 9.03
C LEU A 88 -0.21 1.02 10.51
N VAL A 89 -0.73 0.10 11.32
CA VAL A 89 -0.88 0.30 12.77
C VAL A 89 0.48 0.50 13.43
N HIS A 90 1.51 -0.27 13.03
CA HIS A 90 2.87 -0.07 13.52
C HIS A 90 3.41 1.33 13.20
N SER A 91 3.16 1.84 11.99
CA SER A 91 3.61 3.18 11.60
C SER A 91 2.98 4.27 12.47
N GLU A 92 1.68 4.17 12.76
CA GLU A 92 0.98 5.15 13.59
C GLU A 92 1.42 5.10 15.06
N ILE A 93 1.60 3.91 15.64
CA ILE A 93 2.11 3.76 17.02
C ILE A 93 3.55 4.27 17.11
N ASN A 94 4.40 3.96 16.13
CA ASN A 94 5.77 4.47 16.09
C ASN A 94 5.79 5.99 15.90
N TYR A 95 4.85 6.55 15.13
CA TYR A 95 4.75 7.99 14.92
C TYR A 95 4.33 8.70 16.22
N PHE A 96 3.38 8.14 16.97
CA PHE A 96 3.04 8.63 18.31
C PHE A 96 4.25 8.62 19.25
N ASN A 97 4.96 7.48 19.34
CA ASN A 97 6.17 7.35 20.13
C ASN A 97 7.23 8.41 19.74
N PHE A 98 7.44 8.60 18.43
CA PHE A 98 8.38 9.58 17.91
C PHE A 98 7.99 11.02 18.21
N GLN A 99 6.69 11.36 18.20
CA GLN A 99 6.20 12.68 18.63
C GLN A 99 6.48 12.94 20.11
N LYS A 100 6.37 11.92 20.96
CA LYS A 100 6.66 12.00 22.40
C LYS A 100 8.16 12.02 22.68
N ASN A 101 8.97 11.42 21.82
CA ASN A 101 10.42 11.42 21.93
C ASN A 101 11.11 11.81 20.60
N PRO A 102 11.18 13.13 20.28
CA PRO A 102 11.78 13.62 19.04
C PRO A 102 13.29 13.39 18.92
N SER A 103 13.95 12.89 19.98
CA SER A 103 15.38 12.56 19.94
C SER A 103 15.67 11.23 19.22
N ILE A 104 14.64 10.40 19.00
CA ILE A 104 14.74 9.13 18.26
C ILE A 104 14.64 9.40 16.76
N ASP A 105 15.31 8.59 15.93
CA ASP A 105 15.20 8.67 14.48
C ASP A 105 13.85 8.12 13.94
N GLY A 106 13.31 8.76 12.90
CA GLY A 106 12.04 8.40 12.26
C GLY A 106 12.05 7.06 11.51
N PHE A 107 13.19 6.37 11.43
CA PHE A 107 13.36 5.09 10.71
C PHE A 107 12.26 4.07 10.98
N THR A 108 11.79 3.93 12.23
CA THR A 108 10.80 2.90 12.58
C THR A 108 9.42 3.17 11.95
N VAL A 109 9.07 4.45 11.73
CA VAL A 109 7.87 4.86 11.01
C VAL A 109 8.05 4.59 9.52
N ILE A 110 9.16 5.09 8.96
CA ILE A 110 9.51 4.98 7.55
C ILE A 110 9.62 3.52 7.10
N SER A 111 10.25 2.66 7.90
CA SER A 111 10.42 1.25 7.56
C SER A 111 9.10 0.50 7.50
N SER A 112 8.09 0.90 8.29
CA SER A 112 6.74 0.33 8.19
C SER A 112 6.07 0.74 6.88
N TYR A 113 6.09 2.01 6.50
CA TYR A 113 5.54 2.45 5.21
C TYR A 113 6.26 1.83 4.01
N HIS A 114 7.59 1.71 4.06
CA HIS A 114 8.36 1.03 3.02
C HIS A 114 7.92 -0.44 2.90
N LYS A 115 7.70 -1.14 4.02
CA LYS A 115 7.25 -2.53 4.01
C LYS A 115 5.86 -2.70 3.40
N ILE A 116 4.96 -1.73 3.62
CA ILE A 116 3.67 -1.71 2.92
C ILE A 116 3.92 -1.68 1.41
N LEU A 117 4.68 -0.71 0.90
CA LEU A 117 4.92 -0.60 -0.54
C LEU A 117 5.65 -1.84 -1.13
N ASP A 118 6.61 -2.42 -0.40
CA ASP A 118 7.24 -3.70 -0.77
C ASP A 118 6.18 -4.79 -1.01
N GLU A 119 5.22 -4.92 -0.08
CA GLU A 119 4.17 -5.93 -0.19
C GLU A 119 3.21 -5.67 -1.35
N PHE A 120 2.84 -4.41 -1.60
CA PHE A 120 2.02 -4.05 -2.75
C PHE A 120 2.71 -4.38 -4.07
N ILE A 121 3.97 -3.98 -4.20
CA ILE A 121 4.75 -4.27 -5.41
C ILE A 121 4.88 -5.76 -5.61
N GLU A 122 5.16 -6.51 -4.54
CA GLU A 122 5.29 -7.95 -4.60
C GLU A 122 4.00 -8.64 -5.05
N HIS A 123 2.90 -8.40 -4.33
CA HIS A 123 1.64 -9.12 -4.55
C HIS A 123 0.95 -8.73 -5.85
N PHE A 124 0.93 -7.44 -6.18
CA PHE A 124 0.13 -6.95 -7.31
C PHE A 124 0.92 -6.80 -8.60
N ILE A 125 2.25 -6.64 -8.54
CA ILE A 125 3.06 -6.37 -9.74
C ILE A 125 4.02 -7.53 -10.01
N THR A 126 4.96 -7.79 -9.11
CA THR A 126 6.10 -8.66 -9.46
C THR A 126 5.70 -10.12 -9.52
N MET A 127 4.78 -10.60 -8.66
CA MET A 127 4.39 -12.01 -8.63
C MET A 127 3.81 -12.48 -9.97
N ASP A 128 2.91 -11.70 -10.55
CA ASP A 128 2.29 -12.04 -11.83
C ASP A 128 3.17 -11.68 -13.02
N PHE A 129 3.96 -10.61 -12.92
CA PHE A 129 4.99 -10.32 -13.91
C PHE A 129 5.99 -11.48 -14.04
N ARG A 130 6.43 -12.10 -12.93
CA ARG A 130 7.33 -13.27 -12.99
C ARG A 130 6.73 -14.41 -13.80
N LYS A 131 5.46 -14.75 -13.53
CA LYS A 131 4.74 -15.81 -14.27
C LYS A 131 4.64 -15.45 -15.75
N PHE A 132 4.35 -14.19 -16.06
CA PHE A 132 4.27 -13.68 -17.42
C PHE A 132 5.61 -13.79 -18.17
N ALA A 133 6.69 -13.31 -17.56
CA ALA A 133 8.03 -13.32 -18.16
C ALA A 133 8.53 -14.75 -18.42
N ILE A 134 8.32 -15.67 -17.47
CA ILE A 134 8.66 -17.10 -17.64
C ILE A 134 7.86 -17.71 -18.79
N LYS A 135 6.56 -17.42 -18.90
CA LYS A 135 5.71 -17.91 -20.00
C LYS A 135 6.18 -17.39 -21.37
N LYS A 136 6.79 -16.21 -21.42
CA LYS A 136 7.41 -15.64 -22.64
C LYS A 136 8.85 -16.10 -22.88
N ASN A 137 9.38 -17.05 -22.11
CA ASN A 137 10.79 -17.48 -22.17
C ASN A 137 11.80 -16.34 -21.95
N CYS A 138 11.40 -15.29 -21.22
CA CYS A 138 12.30 -14.20 -20.84
C CYS A 138 13.06 -14.60 -19.56
N THR A 139 14.03 -15.51 -19.69
CA THR A 139 14.78 -16.13 -18.57
C THR A 139 16.28 -15.89 -18.61
N ILE A 140 16.81 -15.31 -19.69
CA ILE A 140 18.25 -15.13 -19.90
C ILE A 140 18.57 -13.64 -19.96
N LEU A 141 19.51 -13.20 -19.14
CA LEU A 141 20.07 -11.84 -19.21
C LEU A 141 21.00 -11.71 -20.41
N ARG A 142 20.68 -10.82 -21.34
CA ARG A 142 21.48 -10.60 -22.57
C ARG A 142 22.19 -9.25 -22.60
N VAL A 143 21.74 -8.29 -21.79
CA VAL A 143 22.25 -6.91 -21.80
C VAL A 143 22.81 -6.57 -20.42
N ASN A 144 23.98 -5.91 -20.39
CA ASN A 144 24.61 -5.44 -19.17
C ASN A 144 24.01 -4.08 -18.72
N ASP A 145 22.70 -4.04 -18.51
CA ASP A 145 21.98 -2.86 -18.05
C ASP A 145 21.50 -3.05 -16.59
N PRO A 146 21.60 -2.03 -15.71
CA PRO A 146 21.21 -2.17 -14.31
C PRO A 146 19.72 -2.50 -14.07
N LEU A 147 18.79 -1.94 -14.86
CA LEU A 147 17.36 -2.25 -14.73
C LEU A 147 17.05 -3.63 -15.31
N GLU A 148 17.68 -4.00 -16.43
CA GLU A 148 17.58 -5.33 -17.03
C GLU A 148 18.05 -6.42 -16.05
N LYS A 149 19.19 -6.18 -15.37
CA LYS A 149 19.68 -7.05 -14.30
C LYS A 149 18.69 -7.16 -13.15
N ALA A 150 18.11 -6.04 -12.72
CA ALA A 150 17.13 -6.03 -11.64
C ALA A 150 15.90 -6.88 -12.00
N LEU A 151 15.34 -6.71 -13.19
CA LEU A 151 14.21 -7.51 -13.66
C LEU A 151 14.56 -8.99 -13.85
N HIS A 152 15.76 -9.29 -14.34
CA HIS A 152 16.27 -10.67 -14.37
C HIS A 152 16.30 -11.31 -12.97
N LEU A 153 16.73 -10.57 -11.94
CA LEU A 153 16.74 -11.06 -10.56
C LEU A 153 15.32 -11.20 -9.99
N VAL A 154 14.41 -10.28 -10.33
CA VAL A 154 12.98 -10.42 -9.98
C VAL A 154 12.43 -11.71 -10.56
N VAL A 155 12.63 -11.96 -11.86
CA VAL A 155 12.14 -13.15 -12.58
C VAL A 155 12.76 -14.44 -12.07
N ASN A 156 14.09 -14.53 -12.02
CA ASN A 156 14.79 -15.79 -11.82
C ASN A 156 15.21 -16.06 -10.37
N LYS A 157 15.30 -15.03 -9.53
CA LYS A 157 15.72 -15.13 -8.11
C LYS A 157 14.64 -14.72 -7.12
N ARG A 158 13.44 -14.38 -7.60
CA ARG A 158 12.28 -13.97 -6.77
C ARG A 158 12.59 -12.79 -5.86
N TYR A 159 13.42 -11.87 -6.33
CA TYR A 159 13.64 -10.61 -5.62
C TYR A 159 12.44 -9.68 -5.81
N ILE A 160 12.14 -8.87 -4.80
CA ILE A 160 11.14 -7.80 -4.91
C ILE A 160 11.75 -6.68 -5.77
N LEU A 161 10.96 -6.14 -6.70
CA LEU A 161 11.37 -4.98 -7.47
C LEU A 161 11.36 -3.74 -6.56
N SER A 162 12.52 -3.19 -6.25
CA SER A 162 12.62 -2.03 -5.36
C SER A 162 11.84 -0.82 -5.91
N LEU A 163 11.35 0.04 -5.02
CA LEU A 163 10.61 1.27 -5.35
C LEU A 163 11.29 2.13 -6.41
N TRP A 164 12.59 2.41 -6.22
CA TRP A 164 13.38 3.16 -7.19
C TRP A 164 13.34 2.51 -8.57
N ARG A 165 13.64 1.21 -8.66
CA ARG A 165 13.63 0.49 -9.94
C ARG A 165 12.26 0.50 -10.60
N LEU A 166 11.18 0.36 -9.84
CA LEU A 166 9.81 0.44 -10.35
C LEU A 166 9.51 1.83 -10.91
N PHE A 167 9.82 2.90 -10.17
CA PHE A 167 9.60 4.28 -10.62
C PHE A 167 10.30 4.56 -11.94
N TRP A 168 11.60 4.24 -12.05
CA TRP A 168 12.35 4.43 -13.28
C TRP A 168 11.78 3.59 -14.42
N LEU A 169 11.46 2.31 -14.18
CA LEU A 169 10.88 1.45 -15.20
C LEU A 169 9.56 2.00 -15.76
N ILE A 170 8.64 2.42 -14.89
CA ILE A 170 7.36 3.02 -15.31
C ILE A 170 7.59 4.29 -16.13
N ARG A 171 8.49 5.16 -15.67
CA ARG A 171 8.78 6.42 -16.33
C ARG A 171 9.40 6.23 -17.71
N GLU A 172 10.33 5.28 -17.84
CA GLU A 172 10.97 4.98 -19.14
C GLU A 172 9.97 4.34 -20.12
N ILE A 173 9.10 3.43 -19.65
CA ILE A 173 8.05 2.85 -20.49
C ILE A 173 7.05 3.91 -20.95
N LYS A 174 6.64 4.82 -20.06
CA LYS A 174 5.72 5.92 -20.38
C LYS A 174 6.28 6.88 -21.45
N ASN A 175 7.60 6.99 -21.55
CA ASN A 175 8.29 7.87 -22.50
C ASN A 175 8.72 7.16 -23.80
N ASP A 176 8.28 5.92 -24.04
CA ASP A 176 8.61 5.10 -25.23
C ASP A 176 10.12 4.95 -25.49
N TRP A 177 10.92 4.83 -24.42
CA TRP A 177 12.36 4.57 -24.56
C TRP A 177 12.65 3.15 -25.04
N LYS A 178 13.83 2.95 -25.61
CA LYS A 178 14.27 1.65 -26.14
C LYS A 178 14.27 0.58 -25.04
N LEU A 179 13.33 -0.36 -25.13
CA LEU A 179 13.15 -1.43 -24.14
C LEU A 179 14.09 -2.61 -24.46
N ASN A 180 14.85 -3.05 -23.46
CA ASN A 180 15.54 -4.34 -23.48
C ASN A 180 14.54 -5.49 -23.23
N ALA A 181 14.97 -6.74 -23.36
CA ALA A 181 14.05 -7.90 -23.37
C ALA A 181 13.19 -8.02 -22.09
N TYR A 182 13.76 -7.79 -20.90
CA TYR A 182 12.97 -7.79 -19.66
C TYR A 182 12.06 -6.57 -19.54
N TRP A 183 12.51 -5.40 -20.01
CA TRP A 183 11.68 -4.19 -19.99
C TRP A 183 10.48 -4.32 -20.92
N GLU A 184 10.71 -4.84 -22.13
CA GLU A 184 9.65 -5.08 -23.11
C GLU A 184 8.66 -6.11 -22.57
N ALA A 185 9.14 -7.17 -21.93
CA ALA A 185 8.28 -8.13 -21.25
C ALA A 185 7.45 -7.47 -20.12
N PHE A 186 8.02 -6.50 -19.40
CA PHE A 186 7.29 -5.76 -18.35
C PHE A 186 6.25 -4.82 -18.95
N ALA A 187 6.57 -4.10 -20.02
CA ALA A 187 5.63 -3.24 -20.74
C ALA A 187 4.44 -4.06 -21.28
N GLN A 188 4.73 -5.19 -21.94
CA GLN A 188 3.70 -6.11 -22.43
C GLN A 188 2.86 -6.75 -21.31
N TYR A 189 3.46 -6.93 -20.12
CA TYR A 189 2.71 -7.33 -18.94
C TYR A 189 1.73 -6.22 -18.51
N LEU A 190 2.18 -4.97 -18.42
CA LEU A 190 1.30 -3.84 -18.11
C LEU A 190 0.19 -3.67 -19.16
N ASP A 191 0.49 -3.85 -20.45
CA ASP A 191 -0.53 -3.80 -21.51
C ASP A 191 -1.64 -4.85 -21.34
N LYS A 192 -1.31 -5.98 -20.70
CA LYS A 192 -2.28 -7.04 -20.39
C LYS A 192 -3.08 -6.74 -19.11
N HIS A 193 -2.53 -5.93 -18.21
CA HIS A 193 -3.10 -5.59 -16.90
C HIS A 193 -3.39 -4.08 -16.86
N VAL A 194 -4.40 -3.67 -17.63
CA VAL A 194 -4.70 -2.26 -17.93
C VAL A 194 -4.99 -1.47 -16.66
N GLU A 195 -5.67 -2.05 -15.67
CA GLU A 195 -6.00 -1.40 -14.41
C GLU A 195 -4.73 -1.02 -13.63
N ILE A 196 -3.75 -1.92 -13.60
CA ILE A 196 -2.44 -1.67 -12.96
C ILE A 196 -1.68 -0.61 -13.76
N LYS A 197 -1.69 -0.71 -15.09
CA LYS A 197 -1.01 0.26 -15.97
C LYS A 197 -1.58 1.66 -15.77
N ASP A 198 -2.90 1.82 -15.81
CA ASP A 198 -3.60 3.09 -15.67
C ASP A 198 -3.32 3.73 -14.32
N MET A 199 -3.36 2.96 -13.24
CA MET A 199 -2.99 3.44 -11.90
C MET A 199 -1.53 3.93 -11.86
N LEU A 200 -0.58 3.10 -12.31
CA LEU A 200 0.84 3.43 -12.29
C LEU A 200 1.19 4.63 -13.19
N PHE A 201 0.42 4.84 -14.26
CA PHE A 201 0.69 5.87 -15.27
C PHE A 201 -0.11 7.16 -15.01
N SER A 202 -1.06 7.12 -14.09
CA SER A 202 -1.83 8.29 -13.65
C SER A 202 -0.90 9.40 -13.18
N GLU A 203 -1.20 10.64 -13.59
CA GLU A 203 -0.40 11.81 -13.25
C GLU A 203 -0.31 12.00 -11.73
N ASN A 204 -1.40 11.73 -11.04
CA ASN A 204 -1.50 11.83 -9.60
C ASN A 204 -0.56 10.85 -8.88
N PHE A 205 -0.64 9.56 -9.22
CA PHE A 205 0.25 8.55 -8.63
C PHE A 205 1.72 8.87 -8.93
N LEU A 206 2.05 9.21 -10.17
CA LEU A 206 3.43 9.51 -10.56
C LEU A 206 4.00 10.73 -9.84
N THR A 207 3.17 11.74 -9.59
CA THR A 207 3.58 12.94 -8.84
C THR A 207 3.93 12.58 -7.41
N LEU A 208 3.01 11.91 -6.69
CA LEU A 208 3.24 11.48 -5.31
C LEU A 208 4.42 10.50 -5.21
N PHE A 209 4.52 9.57 -6.16
CA PHE A 209 5.56 8.55 -6.13
C PHE A 209 6.93 9.16 -6.44
N LYS A 210 7.00 10.12 -7.38
CA LYS A 210 8.22 10.90 -7.64
C LYS A 210 8.66 11.66 -6.40
N GLU A 211 7.76 12.39 -5.75
CA GLU A 211 8.09 13.14 -4.53
C GLU A 211 8.64 12.23 -3.42
N LEU A 212 8.05 11.04 -3.27
CA LEU A 212 8.53 10.04 -2.33
C LEU A 212 9.94 9.54 -2.70
N ILE A 213 10.19 9.23 -3.97
CA ILE A 213 11.49 8.78 -4.47
C ILE A 213 12.56 9.86 -4.29
N ASP A 214 12.26 11.09 -4.68
CA ASP A 214 13.15 12.26 -4.61
C ASP A 214 13.45 12.67 -3.15
N SER A 215 12.59 12.33 -2.19
CA SER A 215 12.84 12.59 -0.77
C SER A 215 13.98 11.75 -0.17
N GLU A 216 14.38 10.66 -0.85
CA GLU A 216 15.39 9.67 -0.46
C GLU A 216 15.12 8.96 0.89
N VAL A 217 13.94 9.16 1.50
CA VAL A 217 13.58 8.58 2.81
C VAL A 217 13.54 7.06 2.79
N PHE A 218 13.33 6.41 1.65
CA PHE A 218 13.36 4.95 1.50
C PHE A 218 14.70 4.40 1.00
N TRP A 219 15.69 5.26 0.74
CA TRP A 219 17.01 4.87 0.27
C TRP A 219 18.12 5.50 1.13
N ALA A 220 18.81 6.53 0.66
CA ALA A 220 20.02 7.06 1.29
C ALA A 220 19.80 7.47 2.75
N LYS A 221 18.72 8.21 3.05
CA LYS A 221 18.45 8.72 4.41
C LYS A 221 18.13 7.61 5.41
N ARG A 222 17.39 6.59 4.96
CA ARG A 222 17.12 5.39 5.76
C ARG A 222 18.40 4.64 6.11
N HIS A 223 19.31 4.49 5.16
CA HIS A 223 20.59 3.81 5.40
C HIS A 223 21.53 4.65 6.28
N ALA A 224 21.41 5.97 6.23
CA ALA A 224 22.17 6.89 7.05
C ALA A 224 21.62 7.08 8.47
N TRP A 225 20.41 6.59 8.78
CA TRP A 225 19.69 6.85 10.04
C TRP A 225 19.56 8.34 10.33
N LYS A 226 19.15 9.11 9.32
CA LYS A 226 18.98 10.56 9.36
C LYS A 226 17.61 10.93 8.80
N ILE A 227 16.57 10.55 9.53
CA ILE A 227 15.18 10.83 9.22
C ILE A 227 14.59 11.62 10.39
N GLY A 228 14.49 12.93 10.21
CA GLY A 228 13.91 13.85 11.17
C GLY A 228 12.38 13.85 11.19
N LEU A 229 11.84 14.71 12.05
CA LEU A 229 10.39 14.85 12.22
C LEU A 229 9.69 15.31 10.94
N GLU A 230 10.28 16.29 10.26
CA GLU A 230 9.71 16.85 9.04
C GLU A 230 9.64 15.83 7.90
N GLU A 231 10.71 15.04 7.74
CA GLU A 231 10.77 13.99 6.71
C GLU A 231 9.79 12.86 7.02
N THR A 232 9.64 12.53 8.31
CA THR A 232 8.65 11.54 8.75
C THR A 232 7.21 12.02 8.51
N ARG A 233 6.92 13.28 8.85
CA ARG A 233 5.64 13.93 8.58
C ARG A 233 5.33 13.96 7.10
N ARG A 234 6.30 14.39 6.28
CA ARG A 234 6.15 14.42 4.83
C ARG A 234 5.88 13.03 4.25
N THR A 235 6.60 12.01 4.73
CA THR A 235 6.38 10.64 4.26
C THR A 235 5.00 10.14 4.66
N ARG A 236 4.59 10.36 5.91
CA ARG A 236 3.23 10.03 6.38
C ARG A 236 2.16 10.72 5.52
N TRP A 237 2.37 11.99 5.18
CA TRP A 237 1.48 12.73 4.28
C TRP A 237 1.45 12.14 2.86
N LEU A 238 2.59 11.78 2.27
CA LEU A 238 2.60 11.13 0.95
C LEU A 238 1.91 9.76 0.97
N MET A 239 2.09 9.01 2.05
CA MET A 239 1.58 7.65 2.19
C MET A 239 0.08 7.60 2.50
N THR A 240 -0.43 8.48 3.37
CA THR A 240 -1.81 8.43 3.85
C THR A 240 -2.54 9.77 3.86
N TRP A 241 -1.90 10.86 3.43
CA TRP A 241 -2.42 12.24 3.52
C TRP A 241 -2.89 12.62 4.93
N GLU A 242 -2.19 12.08 5.93
CA GLU A 242 -2.60 12.18 7.33
C GLU A 242 -4.04 11.72 7.60
N PHE A 243 -4.55 10.81 6.76
CA PHE A 243 -5.90 10.27 6.81
C PHE A 243 -7.00 11.31 6.55
N SER A 244 -6.68 12.39 5.84
CA SER A 244 -7.59 13.52 5.61
C SER A 244 -8.12 13.65 4.18
N ASP A 245 -7.35 13.25 3.16
CA ASP A 245 -7.76 13.26 1.76
C ASP A 245 -7.33 11.96 1.09
N LYS A 246 -8.18 11.39 0.25
CA LYS A 246 -7.94 10.12 -0.47
C LYS A 246 -6.80 10.21 -1.49
N ASN A 247 -6.23 11.40 -1.69
CA ASN A 247 -5.09 11.63 -2.54
C ASN A 247 -3.74 11.19 -1.94
N SER A 248 -3.61 9.90 -1.61
CA SER A 248 -2.36 9.34 -1.04
C SER A 248 -1.91 8.10 -1.79
N LEU A 249 -0.62 7.79 -1.74
CA LEU A 249 -0.07 6.60 -2.40
C LEU A 249 -0.77 5.32 -1.97
N LEU A 250 -0.95 5.11 -0.66
CA LEU A 250 -1.56 3.87 -0.17
C LEU A 250 -3.04 3.78 -0.56
N TYR A 251 -3.77 4.89 -0.53
CA TYR A 251 -5.19 4.88 -0.91
C TYR A 251 -5.36 4.59 -2.41
N ILE A 252 -4.57 5.24 -3.28
CA ILE A 252 -4.60 4.99 -4.73
C ILE A 252 -4.27 3.53 -5.03
N LEU A 253 -3.25 2.98 -4.37
CA LEU A 253 -2.87 1.57 -4.53
C LEU A 253 -4.01 0.63 -4.12
N LEU A 254 -4.62 0.85 -2.95
CA LEU A 254 -5.72 0.02 -2.45
C LEU A 254 -6.98 0.13 -3.31
N GLU A 255 -7.36 1.34 -3.71
CA GLU A 255 -8.55 1.59 -4.52
C GLU A 255 -8.43 0.95 -5.90
N SER A 256 -7.23 0.94 -6.51
CA SER A 256 -6.98 0.25 -7.78
C SER A 256 -7.27 -1.25 -7.74
N GLN A 257 -7.26 -1.86 -6.56
CA GLN A 257 -7.57 -3.28 -6.37
C GLN A 257 -9.05 -3.53 -6.06
N SER A 258 -9.81 -2.50 -5.68
CA SER A 258 -11.24 -2.63 -5.34
C SER A 258 -12.13 -2.95 -6.55
N VAL A 259 -11.62 -2.76 -7.77
CA VAL A 259 -12.32 -3.03 -9.04
C VAL A 259 -12.11 -4.48 -9.53
N LEU A 260 -11.23 -5.24 -8.88
CA LEU A 260 -10.87 -6.60 -9.31
C LEU A 260 -11.76 -7.71 -8.72
N TYR A 261 -12.86 -7.36 -8.03
CA TYR A 261 -13.86 -8.29 -7.51
C TYR A 261 -15.30 -7.83 -7.79
#